data_AF-A0A7S3XTL2-F1
#
_entry.id   AF-A0A7S3XTL2-F1
#
_cell.length_a   1.000
_cell.length_b   1.000
_cell.length_c   1.000
_cell.angle_alpha   90.00
_cell.angle_beta   90.00
_cell.angle_gamma   90.00
#
_symmetry.space_group_name_H-M   'P 1'
#
loop_
_entity.id
_entity.type
_entity.pdbx_description
1 polymer ?
#
loop_
_entity_poly.entity_id
_entity_poly.type
_entity_poly.pdbx_seq_one_letter_code
_entity_poly.pdbx_strand_id
1 'polypeptide(L)'
;VHVAKEHAAESALVVAFGGSYPGNLAAWARLKYPHLVHASVASSAPLRAELEFPEYLEVVGRSLQYYGGDTCYAAVGQAVAELAEVLHGGSPTDKAAALAALSACAPDAIVAGGAGEDAAAARRDTWVLLSNLVGNFQGTVQYNLEKEGKLTVADVCDAMALSDDAHEQFVKVQAMYLKENNETCVDSSWDKMIGEMKNSSFDGKKAGRQWTYQTCNEFGYFQTASSPDQPFYPFAEDLDLTGYLDICSEAFGISELPDTEWTNYFYGGVDIDEENILFVNGNIDPWHILGLYSEDIGKHGQEADILYIDGTAHCADMHGTSSPGTQLPALIDAQKAISSKVDSWILNSSDDNIGASTSSPTTAGNDSPTVGPTFAPTESGPSNGHHHGGIKMGKTAFVFTLIFMFIAGLTASFSLAAYVWRRQRTNIVHHSILGEGYREL
;
A
#
# COMPACT_ATOMS: atom_id res chain seq x y z
N VAL A 1 25.56 -2.18 -3.82
CA VAL A 1 26.98 -1.89 -4.18
C VAL A 1 27.68 -0.96 -3.19
N HIS A 2 27.23 0.29 -2.97
CA HIS A 2 27.92 1.20 -2.04
C HIS A 2 27.97 0.64 -0.61
N VAL A 3 26.82 0.25 -0.07
CA VAL A 3 26.69 -0.41 1.24
C VAL A 3 27.58 -1.66 1.33
N ALA A 4 27.59 -2.50 0.28
CA ALA A 4 28.43 -3.70 0.25
C ALA A 4 29.93 -3.37 0.35
N LYS A 5 30.40 -2.34 -0.36
CA LYS A 5 31.81 -1.87 -0.26
C LYS A 5 32.14 -1.28 1.10
N GLU A 6 31.23 -0.49 1.67
CA GLU A 6 31.40 0.11 2.99
C GLU A 6 31.58 -0.95 4.08
N HIS A 7 30.92 -2.09 3.93
CA HIS A 7 30.95 -3.20 4.88
C HIS A 7 31.85 -4.38 4.45
N ALA A 8 32.64 -4.26 3.39
CA ALA A 8 33.48 -5.34 2.84
C ALA A 8 32.69 -6.66 2.59
N ALA A 9 31.46 -6.51 2.08
CA ALA A 9 30.47 -7.55 1.88
C ALA A 9 30.08 -7.68 0.39
N GLU A 10 31.02 -7.44 -0.53
CA GLU A 10 30.75 -7.46 -1.97
C GLU A 10 30.36 -8.83 -2.52
N SER A 11 30.71 -9.92 -1.81
CA SER A 11 30.28 -11.28 -2.12
C SER A 11 29.00 -11.71 -1.39
N ALA A 12 28.41 -10.84 -0.57
CA ALA A 12 27.19 -11.17 0.16
C ALA A 12 25.99 -11.18 -0.78
N LEU A 13 25.15 -12.20 -0.62
CA LEU A 13 23.86 -12.26 -1.29
C LEU A 13 22.91 -11.25 -0.64
N VAL A 14 22.13 -10.58 -1.48
CA VAL A 14 21.12 -9.61 -1.03
C VAL A 14 19.74 -10.19 -1.28
N VAL A 15 18.95 -10.33 -0.21
CA VAL A 15 17.53 -10.68 -0.30
C VAL A 15 16.70 -9.44 0.00
N ALA A 16 15.85 -9.03 -0.93
CA ALA A 16 14.95 -7.89 -0.74
C ALA A 16 13.65 -8.33 -0.07
N PHE A 17 13.17 -7.55 0.90
CA PHE A 17 11.88 -7.78 1.55
C PHE A 17 11.04 -6.51 1.42
N GLY A 18 9.76 -6.68 1.17
CA GLY A 18 8.81 -5.58 1.17
C GLY A 18 7.38 -6.05 1.26
N GLY A 19 6.56 -5.24 1.92
CA GLY A 19 5.11 -5.41 2.03
C GLY A 19 4.41 -4.31 1.25
N SER A 20 3.30 -4.59 0.56
CA SER A 20 2.52 -3.60 -0.20
C SER A 20 3.30 -3.02 -1.38
N TYR A 21 3.26 -1.70 -1.60
CA TYR A 21 4.12 -1.01 -2.57
C TYR A 21 5.63 -1.33 -2.39
N PRO A 22 6.20 -1.37 -1.17
CA PRO A 22 7.54 -1.95 -0.99
C PRO A 22 7.70 -3.41 -1.43
N GLY A 23 6.64 -4.21 -1.39
CA GLY A 23 6.60 -5.55 -1.97
C GLY A 23 6.73 -5.51 -3.50
N ASN A 24 6.02 -4.58 -4.16
CA ASN A 24 6.25 -4.29 -5.58
C ASN A 24 7.72 -3.93 -5.83
N LEU A 25 8.27 -3.00 -5.04
CA LEU A 25 9.67 -2.60 -5.16
C LEU A 25 10.65 -3.76 -4.95
N ALA A 26 10.37 -4.68 -4.03
CA ALA A 26 11.19 -5.87 -3.79
C ALA A 26 11.18 -6.80 -5.01
N ALA A 27 9.99 -7.11 -5.56
CA ALA A 27 9.84 -7.90 -6.78
C ALA A 27 10.53 -7.22 -7.98
N TRP A 28 10.32 -5.92 -8.17
CA TRP A 28 10.92 -5.17 -9.28
C TRP A 28 12.44 -5.01 -9.13
N ALA A 29 12.95 -4.92 -7.91
CA ALA A 29 14.38 -4.90 -7.66
C ALA A 29 15.03 -6.22 -8.08
N ARG A 30 14.40 -7.36 -7.77
CA ARG A 30 14.84 -8.67 -8.24
C ARG A 30 14.73 -8.77 -9.77
N LEU A 31 13.59 -8.41 -10.36
CA LEU A 31 13.34 -8.43 -11.81
C LEU A 31 14.33 -7.56 -12.61
N LYS A 32 14.58 -6.32 -12.17
CA LYS A 32 15.40 -5.36 -12.94
C LYS A 32 16.89 -5.45 -12.62
N TYR A 33 17.25 -5.93 -11.44
CA TYR A 33 18.64 -5.99 -11.00
C TYR A 33 18.99 -7.37 -10.42
N PRO A 34 18.79 -8.47 -11.18
CA PRO A 34 19.04 -9.82 -10.68
C PRO A 34 20.52 -10.09 -10.37
N HIS A 35 21.42 -9.26 -10.90
CA HIS A 35 22.86 -9.28 -10.60
C HIS A 35 23.23 -8.56 -9.29
N LEU A 36 22.29 -7.85 -8.65
CA LEU A 36 22.47 -7.15 -7.37
C LEU A 36 21.58 -7.72 -6.26
N VAL A 37 20.38 -8.17 -6.62
CA VAL A 37 19.39 -8.74 -5.71
C VAL A 37 19.23 -10.21 -6.05
N HIS A 38 19.72 -11.08 -5.16
CA HIS A 38 19.73 -12.53 -5.36
C HIS A 38 18.33 -13.13 -5.33
N ALA A 39 17.50 -12.64 -4.40
CA ALA A 39 16.12 -13.08 -4.23
C ALA A 39 15.25 -11.98 -3.62
N SER A 40 13.93 -12.16 -3.64
CA SER A 40 13.01 -11.25 -2.94
C SER A 40 11.78 -11.95 -2.36
N VAL A 41 11.29 -11.42 -1.23
CA VAL A 41 9.97 -11.72 -0.68
C VAL A 41 9.09 -10.49 -0.86
N ALA A 42 8.06 -10.65 -1.69
CA ALA A 42 7.11 -9.61 -2.06
C ALA A 42 5.76 -9.92 -1.38
N SER A 43 5.58 -9.40 -0.17
CA SER A 43 4.36 -9.59 0.60
C SER A 43 3.29 -8.58 0.19
N SER A 44 2.07 -9.07 -0.01
CA SER A 44 0.86 -8.31 -0.32
C SER A 44 1.09 -7.27 -1.41
N ALA A 45 1.84 -7.65 -2.44
CA ALA A 45 2.34 -6.76 -3.48
C ALA A 45 1.27 -6.57 -4.58
N PRO A 46 0.66 -5.38 -4.73
CA PRO A 46 -0.30 -5.11 -5.79
C PRO A 46 0.45 -4.83 -7.10
N LEU A 47 0.94 -5.88 -7.76
CA LEU A 47 1.83 -5.77 -8.92
C LEU A 47 1.15 -5.16 -10.15
N ARG A 48 -0.11 -5.50 -10.39
CA ARG A 48 -0.90 -4.93 -11.49
C ARG A 48 -1.35 -3.52 -11.12
N ALA A 49 -0.88 -2.51 -11.85
CA ALA A 49 -1.45 -1.16 -11.88
C ALA A 49 -2.85 -1.20 -12.52
N GLU A 50 -3.83 -0.54 -11.91
CA GLU A 50 -5.24 -0.62 -12.31
C GLU A 50 -5.87 0.76 -12.10
N LEU A 51 -6.53 1.34 -13.11
CA LEU A 51 -7.02 2.71 -12.99
C LEU A 51 -8.11 2.80 -11.91
N GLU A 52 -9.17 2.01 -12.09
CA GLU A 52 -10.32 1.92 -11.21
C GLU A 52 -10.35 0.52 -10.59
N PHE A 53 -10.43 0.44 -9.27
CA PHE A 53 -10.22 -0.80 -8.51
C PHE A 53 -11.40 -1.08 -7.56
N PRO A 54 -12.59 -1.40 -8.08
CA PRO A 54 -13.76 -1.70 -7.26
C PRO A 54 -13.67 -3.05 -6.53
N GLU A 55 -12.84 -3.98 -7.02
CA GLU A 55 -12.64 -5.29 -6.40
C GLU A 55 -12.02 -5.18 -5.00
N TYR A 56 -11.38 -4.06 -4.68
CA TYR A 56 -10.99 -3.76 -3.30
C TYR A 56 -12.20 -3.87 -2.35
N LEU A 57 -13.32 -3.23 -2.69
CA LEU A 57 -14.52 -3.24 -1.86
C LEU A 57 -15.25 -4.58 -1.90
N GLU A 58 -15.12 -5.35 -2.99
CA GLU A 58 -15.57 -6.75 -3.00
C GLU A 58 -14.84 -7.60 -1.96
N VAL A 59 -13.53 -7.46 -1.85
CA VAL A 59 -12.78 -8.17 -0.81
C VAL A 59 -13.16 -7.68 0.57
N VAL A 60 -13.37 -6.37 0.77
CA VAL A 60 -13.90 -5.85 2.05
C VAL A 60 -15.24 -6.52 2.39
N GLY A 61 -16.16 -6.62 1.44
CA GLY A 61 -17.42 -7.35 1.59
C GLY A 61 -17.22 -8.82 1.93
N ARG A 62 -16.40 -9.53 1.16
CA ARG A 62 -16.07 -10.95 1.42
C ARG A 62 -15.42 -11.16 2.78
N SER A 63 -14.59 -10.24 3.25
CA SER A 63 -13.98 -10.28 4.58
C SER A 63 -15.01 -10.07 5.69
N LEU A 64 -15.97 -9.16 5.52
CA LEU A 64 -17.12 -9.03 6.44
C LEU A 64 -17.93 -10.33 6.50
N GLN A 65 -18.19 -10.94 5.34
CA GLN A 65 -18.88 -12.24 5.27
C GLN A 65 -18.05 -13.37 5.90
N TYR A 66 -16.72 -13.37 5.72
CA TYR A 66 -15.83 -14.37 6.28
C TYR A 66 -15.87 -14.41 7.81
N TYR A 67 -15.90 -13.25 8.47
CA TYR A 67 -15.93 -13.15 9.94
C TYR A 67 -17.34 -13.12 10.54
N GLY A 68 -18.29 -12.44 9.90
CA GLY A 68 -19.63 -12.19 10.43
C GLY A 68 -20.76 -12.93 9.71
N GLY A 69 -20.44 -13.73 8.70
CA GLY A 69 -21.42 -14.42 7.86
C GLY A 69 -22.30 -13.50 7.03
N ASP A 70 -23.31 -14.07 6.40
CA ASP A 70 -24.29 -13.35 5.57
C ASP A 70 -25.02 -12.25 6.36
N THR A 71 -25.21 -12.44 7.67
CA THR A 71 -25.86 -11.47 8.55
C THR A 71 -25.09 -10.15 8.59
N CYS A 72 -23.78 -10.18 8.84
CA CYS A 72 -22.96 -8.96 8.86
C CYS A 72 -22.94 -8.28 7.49
N TYR A 73 -22.70 -9.06 6.44
CA TYR A 73 -22.68 -8.55 5.06
C TYR A 73 -23.99 -7.85 4.70
N ALA A 74 -25.12 -8.50 4.95
CA ALA A 74 -26.43 -7.96 4.63
C ALA A 74 -26.79 -6.73 5.47
N ALA A 75 -26.43 -6.71 6.76
CA ALA A 75 -26.66 -5.56 7.62
C ALA A 75 -25.89 -4.32 7.16
N VAL A 76 -24.63 -4.48 6.74
CA VAL A 76 -23.85 -3.38 6.14
C VAL A 76 -24.51 -2.92 4.83
N GLY A 77 -24.87 -3.85 3.94
CA GLY A 77 -25.52 -3.51 2.68
C GLY A 77 -26.84 -2.77 2.85
N GLN A 78 -27.67 -3.19 3.82
CA GLN A 78 -28.92 -2.53 4.13
C GLN A 78 -28.70 -1.11 4.68
N ALA A 79 -27.77 -0.93 5.63
CA ALA A 79 -27.50 0.39 6.19
C ALA A 79 -26.97 1.38 5.14
N VAL A 80 -26.09 0.91 4.26
CA VAL A 80 -25.57 1.68 3.14
C VAL A 80 -26.68 2.06 2.16
N ALA A 81 -27.57 1.12 1.83
CA ALA A 81 -28.73 1.40 0.98
C ALA A 81 -29.67 2.45 1.58
N GLU A 82 -30.01 2.31 2.87
CA GLU A 82 -30.86 3.27 3.57
C GLU A 82 -30.24 4.68 3.61
N LEU A 83 -28.92 4.77 3.86
CA LEU A 83 -28.22 6.06 3.81
C LEU A 83 -28.21 6.66 2.40
N ALA A 84 -27.94 5.86 1.37
CA ALA A 84 -27.96 6.31 -0.02
C ALA A 84 -29.33 6.87 -0.42
N GLU A 85 -30.42 6.18 -0.06
CA GLU A 85 -31.79 6.64 -0.30
C GLU A 85 -32.06 8.01 0.34
N VAL A 86 -31.60 8.23 1.59
CA VAL A 86 -31.73 9.53 2.27
C VAL A 86 -30.90 10.61 1.59
N LEU A 87 -29.67 10.31 1.18
CA LEU A 87 -28.78 11.28 0.53
C LEU A 87 -29.30 11.71 -0.84
N HIS A 88 -29.89 10.80 -1.61
CA HIS A 88 -30.40 11.10 -2.96
C HIS A 88 -31.82 11.67 -2.95
N GLY A 89 -32.73 11.07 -2.19
CA GLY A 89 -34.17 11.36 -2.23
C GLY A 89 -34.75 12.05 -1.00
N GLY A 90 -34.02 12.08 0.11
CA GLY A 90 -34.49 12.65 1.38
C GLY A 90 -34.68 14.17 1.34
N SER A 91 -35.59 14.66 2.17
CA SER A 91 -35.71 16.11 2.39
C SER A 91 -34.47 16.65 3.11
N PRO A 92 -34.20 17.98 3.06
CA PRO A 92 -33.11 18.56 3.85
C PRO A 92 -33.17 18.20 5.34
N THR A 93 -34.37 18.05 5.91
CA THR A 93 -34.55 17.61 7.30
C THR A 93 -34.09 16.16 7.51
N ASP A 94 -34.43 15.26 6.58
CA ASP A 94 -34.05 13.84 6.67
C ASP A 94 -32.53 13.69 6.53
N LYS A 95 -31.93 14.39 5.57
CA LYS A 95 -30.47 14.45 5.39
C LYS A 95 -29.78 14.98 6.63
N ALA A 96 -30.26 16.10 7.19
CA ALA A 96 -29.68 16.67 8.40
C ALA A 96 -29.76 15.71 9.59
N ALA A 97 -30.87 14.97 9.73
CA ALA A 97 -31.03 13.98 10.78
C ALA A 97 -30.05 12.80 10.63
N ALA A 98 -29.94 12.22 9.42
CA ALA A 98 -29.02 11.12 9.15
C ALA A 98 -27.55 11.53 9.35
N LEU A 99 -27.16 12.71 8.83
CA LEU A 99 -25.80 13.22 8.96
C LEU A 99 -25.45 13.60 10.40
N ALA A 100 -26.43 14.11 11.17
CA ALA A 100 -26.24 14.34 12.60
C ALA A 100 -26.06 13.02 13.38
N ALA A 101 -26.82 11.97 13.03
CA ALA A 101 -26.67 10.65 13.65
C ALA A 101 -25.26 10.07 13.41
N LEU A 102 -24.72 10.26 12.21
CA LEU A 102 -23.35 9.86 11.85
C LEU A 102 -22.26 10.82 12.35
N SER A 103 -22.64 11.88 13.07
CA SER A 103 -21.73 12.93 13.54
C SER A 103 -20.89 13.54 12.41
N ALA A 104 -21.48 13.95 11.28
CA ALA A 104 -20.75 14.62 10.21
C ALA A 104 -20.29 16.05 10.63
N CYS A 105 -19.05 16.44 10.32
CA CYS A 105 -18.47 17.71 10.78
C CYS A 105 -19.03 18.97 10.07
N ALA A 106 -19.36 18.88 8.78
CA ALA A 106 -19.77 20.03 7.96
C ALA A 106 -20.82 19.63 6.89
N PRO A 107 -22.00 19.15 7.30
CA PRO A 107 -22.97 18.55 6.37
C PRO A 107 -23.77 19.58 5.55
N ASP A 108 -23.55 20.88 5.72
CA ASP A 108 -24.45 21.93 5.22
C ASP A 108 -24.66 21.89 3.70
N ALA A 109 -23.60 21.68 2.91
CA ALA A 109 -23.71 21.57 1.45
C ALA A 109 -24.51 20.32 1.03
N ILE A 110 -24.28 19.20 1.71
CA ILE A 110 -24.98 17.93 1.48
C ILE A 110 -26.48 18.07 1.82
N VAL A 111 -26.79 18.72 2.94
CA VAL A 111 -28.16 18.97 3.43
C VAL A 111 -28.91 19.91 2.49
N ALA A 112 -28.29 21.03 2.11
CA ALA A 112 -28.92 22.02 1.26
C ALA A 112 -29.27 21.42 -0.11
N GLY A 113 -28.37 20.60 -0.67
CA GLY A 113 -28.43 20.22 -2.07
C GLY A 113 -28.46 21.45 -2.98
N GLY A 114 -28.76 21.27 -4.26
CA GLY A 114 -28.89 22.42 -5.15
C GLY A 114 -28.85 22.09 -6.64
N ALA A 115 -28.67 23.13 -7.44
CA ALA A 115 -28.44 23.05 -8.88
C ALA A 115 -27.20 23.88 -9.24
N GLY A 116 -26.48 23.50 -10.31
CA GLY A 116 -25.27 24.22 -10.70
C GLY A 116 -24.12 24.02 -9.71
N GLU A 117 -23.44 25.11 -9.32
CA GLU A 117 -22.25 25.08 -8.45
C GLU A 117 -22.56 24.49 -7.06
N ASP A 118 -23.73 24.77 -6.49
CA ASP A 118 -24.16 24.22 -5.20
C ASP A 118 -24.30 22.68 -5.26
N ALA A 119 -24.74 22.15 -6.40
CA ALA A 119 -24.83 20.70 -6.61
C ALA A 119 -23.45 20.05 -6.74
N ALA A 120 -22.47 20.75 -7.34
CA ALA A 120 -21.10 20.26 -7.45
C ALA A 120 -20.41 20.25 -6.08
N ALA A 121 -20.60 21.29 -5.27
CA ALA A 121 -20.10 21.34 -3.89
C ALA A 121 -20.72 20.22 -3.05
N ALA A 122 -22.05 20.05 -3.10
CA ALA A 122 -22.74 18.98 -2.38
C ALA A 122 -22.24 17.58 -2.79
N ARG A 123 -22.03 17.33 -4.09
CA ARG A 123 -21.47 16.06 -4.60
C ARG A 123 -20.09 15.78 -4.03
N ARG A 124 -19.20 16.77 -4.04
CA ARG A 124 -17.83 16.63 -3.56
C ARG A 124 -17.76 16.41 -2.06
N ASP A 125 -18.57 17.13 -1.29
CA ASP A 125 -18.66 16.91 0.15
C ASP A 125 -19.29 15.53 0.47
N THR A 126 -20.25 15.09 -0.33
CA THR A 126 -20.81 13.73 -0.25
C THR A 126 -19.75 12.67 -0.54
N TRP A 127 -18.92 12.86 -1.57
CA TRP A 127 -17.81 11.96 -1.90
C TRP A 127 -16.84 11.83 -0.72
N VAL A 128 -16.44 12.95 -0.08
CA VAL A 128 -15.54 12.92 1.10
C VAL A 128 -16.18 12.19 2.27
N LEU A 129 -17.45 12.49 2.56
CA LEU A 129 -18.18 11.81 3.62
C LEU A 129 -18.19 10.29 3.39
N LEU A 130 -18.63 9.85 2.22
CA LEU A 130 -18.75 8.43 1.90
C LEU A 130 -17.39 7.74 1.85
N SER A 131 -16.36 8.41 1.31
CA SER A 131 -14.98 7.91 1.33
C SER A 131 -14.48 7.68 2.75
N ASN A 132 -14.78 8.57 3.70
CA ASN A 132 -14.41 8.38 5.11
C ASN A 132 -15.24 7.30 5.80
N LEU A 133 -16.54 7.20 5.51
CA LEU A 133 -17.43 6.18 6.08
C LEU A 133 -17.02 4.78 5.62
N VAL A 134 -16.88 4.58 4.31
CA VAL A 134 -16.43 3.32 3.69
C VAL A 134 -14.99 3.03 4.08
N GLY A 135 -14.15 4.07 4.10
CA GLY A 135 -12.76 4.02 4.55
C GLY A 135 -12.62 3.23 5.84
N ASN A 136 -13.44 3.53 6.84
CA ASN A 136 -13.34 2.86 8.15
C ASN A 136 -13.41 1.32 8.04
N PHE A 137 -14.29 0.79 7.19
CA PHE A 137 -14.37 -0.64 6.90
C PHE A 137 -13.14 -1.14 6.15
N GLN A 138 -12.67 -0.39 5.14
CA GLN A 138 -11.44 -0.70 4.40
C GLN A 138 -10.24 -0.82 5.34
N GLY A 139 -10.08 0.13 6.27
CA GLY A 139 -8.99 0.14 7.25
C GLY A 139 -9.07 -1.03 8.21
N THR A 140 -10.26 -1.35 8.74
CA THR A 140 -10.43 -2.52 9.62
C THR A 140 -10.08 -3.82 8.91
N VAL A 141 -10.49 -4.00 7.65
CA VAL A 141 -10.18 -5.22 6.89
C VAL A 141 -8.69 -5.27 6.55
N GLN A 142 -8.13 -4.20 5.97
CA GLN A 142 -6.73 -4.16 5.54
C GLN A 142 -5.76 -4.36 6.70
N TYR A 143 -6.07 -3.84 7.89
CA TYR A 143 -5.21 -3.90 9.08
C TYR A 143 -5.77 -4.84 10.18
N ASN A 144 -6.63 -5.79 9.80
CA ASN A 144 -7.27 -6.69 10.75
C ASN A 144 -6.22 -7.47 11.56
N LEU A 145 -6.36 -7.44 12.89
CA LEU A 145 -5.44 -8.11 13.84
C LEU A 145 -3.97 -7.63 13.76
N GLU A 146 -3.67 -6.50 13.10
CA GLU A 146 -2.31 -5.95 13.04
C GLU A 146 -1.83 -5.54 14.44
N LYS A 147 -2.69 -4.85 15.20
CA LYS A 147 -2.33 -4.24 16.49
C LYS A 147 -3.38 -4.49 17.58
N GLU A 148 -2.90 -4.80 18.77
CA GLU A 148 -3.77 -4.97 19.95
C GLU A 148 -4.53 -3.66 20.28
N GLY A 149 -5.81 -3.81 20.65
CA GLY A 149 -6.68 -2.69 21.04
C GLY A 149 -7.25 -1.89 19.86
N LYS A 150 -7.09 -2.39 18.63
CA LYS A 150 -7.77 -1.90 17.43
C LYS A 150 -8.98 -2.77 17.11
N LEU A 151 -10.02 -2.15 16.55
CA LEU A 151 -11.22 -2.80 16.05
C LEU A 151 -10.84 -3.82 14.99
N THR A 152 -11.32 -5.04 15.18
CA THR A 152 -11.20 -6.13 14.23
C THR A 152 -12.45 -6.22 13.36
N VAL A 153 -12.36 -6.97 12.26
CA VAL A 153 -13.53 -7.25 11.42
C VAL A 153 -14.62 -7.97 12.23
N ALA A 154 -14.22 -8.83 13.17
CA ALA A 154 -15.14 -9.49 14.08
C ALA A 154 -15.86 -8.48 15.01
N ASP A 155 -15.15 -7.51 15.58
CA ASP A 155 -15.78 -6.49 16.44
C ASP A 155 -16.82 -5.65 15.67
N VAL A 156 -16.52 -5.31 14.42
CA VAL A 156 -17.43 -4.57 13.54
C VAL A 156 -18.65 -5.42 13.21
N CYS A 157 -18.46 -6.69 12.84
CA CYS A 157 -19.57 -7.58 12.53
C CYS A 157 -20.43 -7.92 13.74
N ASP A 158 -19.82 -8.11 14.91
CA ASP A 158 -20.53 -8.30 16.16
C ASP A 158 -21.43 -7.09 16.46
N ALA A 159 -20.93 -5.87 16.22
CA ALA A 159 -21.73 -4.65 16.37
C ALA A 159 -22.87 -4.57 15.35
N MET A 160 -22.61 -4.87 14.07
CA MET A 160 -23.63 -4.89 13.02
C MET A 160 -24.73 -5.94 13.26
N ALA A 161 -24.45 -6.98 14.04
CA ALA A 161 -25.40 -8.05 14.34
C ALA A 161 -26.24 -7.84 15.63
N LEU A 162 -26.15 -6.68 16.30
CA LEU A 162 -26.80 -6.45 17.61
C LEU A 162 -28.30 -6.16 17.55
N SER A 163 -28.83 -5.73 16.41
CA SER A 163 -30.28 -5.55 16.22
C SER A 163 -30.66 -5.72 14.75
N ASP A 164 -31.96 -5.79 14.49
CA ASP A 164 -32.53 -5.81 13.13
C ASP A 164 -32.60 -4.40 12.49
N ASP A 165 -32.14 -3.35 13.19
CA ASP A 165 -32.08 -1.97 12.68
C ASP A 165 -30.68 -1.66 12.15
N ALA A 166 -30.51 -1.83 10.84
CA ALA A 166 -29.23 -1.66 10.16
C ALA A 166 -28.68 -0.24 10.29
N HIS A 167 -29.54 0.78 10.20
CA HIS A 167 -29.16 2.19 10.38
C HIS A 167 -28.65 2.45 11.81
N GLU A 168 -29.34 1.97 12.85
CA GLU A 168 -28.89 2.11 14.24
C GLU A 168 -27.51 1.47 14.45
N GLN A 169 -27.29 0.26 13.91
CA GLN A 169 -25.99 -0.40 14.06
C GLN A 169 -24.88 0.29 13.27
N PHE A 170 -25.17 0.81 12.09
CA PHE A 170 -24.20 1.57 11.32
C PHE A 170 -23.76 2.84 12.06
N VAL A 171 -24.71 3.60 12.62
CA VAL A 171 -24.40 4.76 13.49
C VAL A 171 -23.53 4.35 14.68
N LYS A 172 -23.83 3.21 15.30
CA LYS A 172 -23.03 2.68 16.42
C LYS A 172 -21.60 2.32 16.00
N VAL A 173 -21.44 1.64 14.86
CA VAL A 173 -20.13 1.28 14.31
C VAL A 173 -19.33 2.55 13.99
N GLN A 174 -19.95 3.57 13.38
CA GLN A 174 -19.26 4.84 13.15
C GLN A 174 -18.85 5.53 14.46
N ALA A 175 -19.67 5.48 15.51
CA ALA A 175 -19.29 5.98 16.84
C ALA A 175 -18.12 5.20 17.47
N MET A 176 -18.00 3.89 17.19
CA MET A 176 -16.84 3.09 17.60
C MET A 176 -15.57 3.56 16.90
N TYR A 177 -15.63 3.85 15.60
CA TYR A 177 -14.50 4.39 14.83
C TYR A 177 -14.06 5.77 15.33
N LEU A 178 -14.99 6.69 15.52
CA LEU A 178 -14.68 8.03 16.07
C LEU A 178 -13.96 7.93 17.42
N LYS A 179 -14.43 7.04 18.30
CA LYS A 179 -13.79 6.79 19.59
C LYS A 179 -12.38 6.23 19.44
N GLU A 180 -12.18 5.26 18.54
CA GLU A 180 -10.86 4.66 18.31
C GLU A 180 -9.84 5.67 17.77
N ASN A 181 -10.27 6.50 16.81
CA ASN A 181 -9.41 7.48 16.17
C ASN A 181 -9.25 8.77 17.00
N ASN A 182 -9.96 8.88 18.13
CA ASN A 182 -10.04 10.08 18.95
C ASN A 182 -10.50 11.29 18.11
N GLU A 183 -11.52 11.05 17.29
CA GLU A 183 -12.20 12.01 16.44
C GLU A 183 -13.57 12.35 17.06
N THR A 184 -14.07 13.56 16.81
CA THR A 184 -15.38 14.01 17.33
C THR A 184 -16.48 13.96 16.29
N CYS A 185 -16.12 13.87 15.01
CA CYS A 185 -17.04 13.88 13.89
C CYS A 185 -16.34 13.31 12.64
N VAL A 186 -17.12 12.81 11.68
CA VAL A 186 -16.66 12.36 10.37
C VAL A 186 -16.56 13.55 9.44
N ASP A 187 -15.38 13.82 8.92
CA ASP A 187 -15.20 14.96 8.03
C ASP A 187 -15.86 14.71 6.66
N SER A 188 -16.35 15.80 6.07
CA SER A 188 -17.12 15.83 4.83
C SER A 188 -16.66 16.97 3.92
N SER A 189 -15.68 17.78 4.33
CA SER A 189 -15.30 18.99 3.57
C SER A 189 -14.27 18.68 2.49
N TRP A 190 -14.68 18.81 1.23
CA TRP A 190 -13.80 18.73 0.07
C TRP A 190 -12.67 19.76 0.11
N ASP A 191 -13.01 21.03 0.36
CA ASP A 191 -12.04 22.12 0.40
C ASP A 191 -10.96 21.89 1.46
N LYS A 192 -11.35 21.35 2.62
CA LYS A 192 -10.42 21.02 3.69
C LYS A 192 -9.48 19.88 3.27
N MET A 193 -10.01 18.80 2.70
CA MET A 193 -9.22 17.68 2.16
C MET A 193 -8.22 18.14 1.08
N ILE A 194 -8.67 18.92 0.10
CA ILE A 194 -7.81 19.45 -0.97
C ILE A 194 -6.77 20.43 -0.41
N GLY A 195 -7.14 21.27 0.56
CA GLY A 195 -6.21 22.15 1.26
C GLY A 195 -5.06 21.37 1.91
N GLU A 196 -5.35 20.23 2.53
CA GLU A 196 -4.35 19.33 3.10
C GLU A 196 -3.49 18.66 2.02
N MET A 197 -4.09 18.19 0.92
CA MET A 197 -3.35 17.59 -0.19
C MET A 197 -2.45 18.58 -0.95
N LYS A 198 -2.80 19.87 -0.96
CA LYS A 198 -1.95 20.94 -1.50
C LYS A 198 -0.72 21.23 -0.63
N ASN A 199 -0.74 20.89 0.67
CA ASN A 199 0.38 21.16 1.57
C ASN A 199 1.57 20.23 1.28
N SER A 200 2.62 20.78 0.66
CA SER A 200 3.84 20.03 0.32
C SER A 200 4.84 19.87 1.47
N SER A 201 4.52 20.32 2.69
CA SER A 201 5.39 20.15 3.85
C SER A 201 5.42 18.69 4.29
N PHE A 202 6.61 18.11 4.45
CA PHE A 202 6.77 16.72 4.88
C PHE A 202 7.45 16.63 6.25
N ASP A 203 6.78 15.98 7.20
CA ASP A 203 7.25 15.83 8.58
C ASP A 203 8.00 14.52 8.83
N GLY A 204 8.17 13.69 7.80
CA GLY A 204 8.81 12.37 7.90
C GLY A 204 7.90 11.25 8.44
N LYS A 205 6.62 11.52 8.71
CA LYS A 205 5.72 10.57 9.41
C LYS A 205 4.52 10.14 8.58
N LYS A 206 3.97 11.05 7.78
CA LYS A 206 2.80 10.77 6.95
C LYS A 206 3.15 10.95 5.48
N ALA A 207 2.97 9.90 4.70
CA ALA A 207 3.27 9.88 3.27
C ALA A 207 2.00 9.88 2.39
N GLY A 208 0.83 10.14 2.97
CA GLY A 208 -0.45 10.08 2.24
C GLY A 208 -0.47 10.94 0.99
N ARG A 209 -0.01 12.20 1.07
CA ARG A 209 0.09 13.08 -0.11
C ARG A 209 1.02 12.52 -1.19
N GLN A 210 2.19 12.00 -0.81
CA GLN A 210 3.16 11.44 -1.77
C GLN A 210 2.58 10.20 -2.44
N TRP A 211 1.89 9.36 -1.67
CA TRP A 211 1.20 8.19 -2.19
C TRP A 211 0.09 8.57 -3.17
N THR A 212 -0.79 9.52 -2.83
CA THR A 212 -1.83 10.02 -3.75
C THR A 212 -1.22 10.62 -5.02
N TYR A 213 -0.07 11.29 -4.92
CA TYR A 213 0.61 11.77 -6.12
C TYR A 213 1.08 10.63 -7.04
N GLN A 214 1.58 9.53 -6.47
CA GLN A 214 1.98 8.35 -7.25
C GLN A 214 0.79 7.65 -7.89
N THR A 215 -0.33 7.51 -7.18
CA THR A 215 -1.56 6.92 -7.74
C THR A 215 -2.12 7.77 -8.88
N CYS A 216 -2.09 9.10 -8.74
CA CYS A 216 -2.48 10.05 -9.79
C CYS A 216 -1.59 10.04 -11.04
N ASN A 217 -0.41 9.40 -11.02
CA ASN A 217 0.54 9.46 -12.13
C ASN A 217 0.89 8.09 -12.73
N GLU A 218 1.05 7.06 -11.89
CA GLU A 218 1.60 5.77 -12.33
C GLU A 218 0.61 4.61 -12.12
N PHE A 219 -0.03 4.53 -10.95
CA PHE A 219 -0.65 3.28 -10.52
C PHE A 219 -2.15 3.19 -10.68
N GLY A 220 -2.86 4.33 -10.59
CA GLY A 220 -4.28 4.29 -10.27
C GLY A 220 -4.49 3.72 -8.86
N TYR A 221 -5.25 2.65 -8.72
CA TYR A 221 -5.75 2.06 -7.48
C TYR A 221 -6.87 2.87 -6.83
N PHE A 222 -7.71 3.48 -7.65
CA PHE A 222 -8.86 4.23 -7.16
C PHE A 222 -9.98 3.28 -6.73
N GLN A 223 -10.22 3.22 -5.43
CA GLN A 223 -11.12 2.24 -4.79
C GLN A 223 -12.57 2.73 -4.85
N THR A 224 -13.24 2.48 -5.97
CA THR A 224 -14.61 2.93 -6.22
C THR A 224 -15.65 1.93 -5.74
N ALA A 225 -16.88 2.38 -5.56
CA ALA A 225 -18.02 1.52 -5.23
C ALA A 225 -18.76 0.97 -6.47
N SER A 226 -18.13 1.00 -7.65
CA SER A 226 -18.80 0.73 -8.93
C SER A 226 -19.14 -0.75 -9.18
N SER A 227 -18.54 -1.69 -8.45
CA SER A 227 -18.90 -3.11 -8.53
C SER A 227 -20.20 -3.41 -7.76
N PRO A 228 -21.15 -4.17 -8.33
CA PRO A 228 -22.35 -4.64 -7.64
C PRO A 228 -22.11 -5.81 -6.68
N ASP A 229 -20.93 -6.44 -6.71
CA ASP A 229 -20.61 -7.65 -5.94
C ASP A 229 -20.11 -7.33 -4.52
N GLN A 230 -20.55 -6.22 -3.95
CA GLN A 230 -20.09 -5.68 -2.66
C GLN A 230 -21.17 -4.83 -1.96
N PRO A 231 -21.15 -4.72 -0.61
CA PRO A 231 -22.27 -4.16 0.15
C PRO A 231 -22.40 -2.63 0.07
N PHE A 232 -21.37 -1.94 -0.39
CA PHE A 232 -21.32 -0.48 -0.57
C PHE A 232 -21.80 -0.02 -1.96
N TYR A 233 -22.27 -0.92 -2.83
CA TYR A 233 -22.74 -0.58 -4.18
C TYR A 233 -23.83 0.51 -4.24
N PRO A 234 -24.72 0.67 -3.23
CA PRO A 234 -25.61 1.83 -3.18
C PRO A 234 -24.92 3.20 -3.27
N PHE A 235 -23.61 3.29 -2.98
CA PHE A 235 -22.80 4.50 -3.15
C PHE A 235 -22.09 4.61 -4.51
N ALA A 236 -22.35 3.73 -5.48
CA ALA A 236 -21.64 3.70 -6.76
C ALA A 236 -21.68 5.03 -7.54
N GLU A 237 -22.77 5.79 -7.43
CA GLU A 237 -22.91 7.09 -8.11
C GLU A 237 -22.16 8.24 -7.42
N ASP A 238 -21.85 8.08 -6.12
CA ASP A 238 -21.23 9.13 -5.30
C ASP A 238 -19.76 8.85 -4.98
N LEU A 239 -19.36 7.58 -4.85
CA LEU A 239 -17.98 7.14 -4.59
C LEU A 239 -17.39 6.55 -5.88
N ASP A 240 -17.35 7.40 -6.91
CA ASP A 240 -16.92 7.08 -8.27
C ASP A 240 -15.47 7.51 -8.54
N LEU A 241 -15.00 7.19 -9.75
CA LEU A 241 -13.67 7.56 -10.24
C LEU A 241 -13.49 9.09 -10.33
N THR A 242 -14.56 9.85 -10.56
CA THR A 242 -14.50 11.31 -10.76
C THR A 242 -13.90 12.02 -9.56
N GLY A 243 -14.30 11.66 -8.34
CA GLY A 243 -13.74 12.27 -7.13
C GLY A 243 -12.23 12.05 -6.99
N TYR A 244 -11.71 10.88 -7.37
CA TYR A 244 -10.26 10.65 -7.39
C TYR A 244 -9.54 11.52 -8.42
N LEU A 245 -10.09 11.63 -9.63
CA LEU A 245 -9.50 12.47 -10.69
C LEU A 245 -9.56 13.97 -10.35
N ASP A 246 -10.62 14.41 -9.67
CA ASP A 246 -10.73 15.77 -9.16
C ASP A 246 -9.66 16.06 -8.11
N ILE A 247 -9.32 15.12 -7.23
CA ILE A 247 -8.17 15.25 -6.32
C ILE A 247 -6.88 15.41 -7.11
N CYS A 248 -6.63 14.58 -8.13
CA CYS A 248 -5.43 14.64 -8.95
C CYS A 248 -5.27 16.01 -9.63
N SER A 249 -6.36 16.51 -10.22
CA SER A 249 -6.41 17.81 -10.88
C SER A 249 -6.20 18.96 -9.90
N GLU A 250 -6.97 18.99 -8.80
CA GLU A 250 -6.98 20.16 -7.91
C GLU A 250 -5.77 20.21 -6.98
N ALA A 251 -5.31 19.07 -6.46
CA ALA A 251 -4.19 19.03 -5.52
C ALA A 251 -2.83 19.06 -6.21
N PHE A 252 -2.72 18.46 -7.41
CA PHE A 252 -1.43 18.24 -8.08
C PHE A 252 -1.33 18.86 -9.47
N GLY A 253 -2.43 19.37 -10.04
CA GLY A 253 -2.45 19.90 -11.40
C GLY A 253 -2.28 18.82 -12.48
N ILE A 254 -2.69 17.58 -12.18
CA ILE A 254 -2.62 16.44 -13.10
C ILE A 254 -4.01 16.24 -13.70
N SER A 255 -4.13 16.47 -15.00
CA SER A 255 -5.39 16.35 -15.74
C SER A 255 -5.48 15.06 -16.57
N GLU A 256 -4.34 14.43 -16.77
CA GLU A 256 -4.16 13.19 -17.49
C GLU A 256 -4.44 11.99 -16.59
N LEU A 257 -4.93 10.90 -17.17
CA LEU A 257 -5.09 9.65 -16.43
C LEU A 257 -3.71 9.06 -16.07
N PRO A 258 -3.59 8.37 -14.93
CA PRO A 258 -2.41 7.57 -14.61
C PRO A 258 -2.08 6.58 -15.74
N ASP A 259 -0.80 6.46 -16.10
CA ASP A 259 -0.36 5.58 -17.19
C ASP A 259 -0.17 4.14 -16.70
N THR A 260 -1.29 3.48 -16.36
CA THR A 260 -1.29 2.13 -15.79
C THR A 260 -0.80 1.08 -16.78
N GLU A 261 -1.07 1.25 -18.07
CA GLU A 261 -0.56 0.38 -19.14
C GLU A 261 0.98 0.42 -19.20
N TRP A 262 1.57 1.62 -19.19
CA TRP A 262 3.02 1.75 -19.16
C TRP A 262 3.61 1.16 -17.88
N THR A 263 2.99 1.41 -16.73
CA THR A 263 3.44 0.85 -15.45
C THR A 263 3.46 -0.68 -15.49
N ASN A 264 2.37 -1.31 -15.95
CA ASN A 264 2.28 -2.75 -16.11
C ASN A 264 3.31 -3.28 -17.11
N TYR A 265 3.44 -2.67 -18.28
CA TYR A 265 4.43 -3.05 -19.27
C TYR A 265 5.87 -2.95 -18.74
N PHE A 266 6.18 -1.84 -18.07
CA PHE A 266 7.53 -1.56 -17.59
C PHE A 266 7.92 -2.47 -16.43
N TYR A 267 7.00 -2.75 -15.51
CA TYR A 267 7.27 -3.51 -14.29
C TYR A 267 6.82 -4.98 -14.34
N GLY A 268 6.18 -5.41 -15.42
CA GLY A 268 5.73 -6.77 -15.65
C GLY A 268 4.29 -7.06 -15.18
N GLY A 269 3.70 -6.20 -14.35
CA GLY A 269 2.37 -6.47 -13.80
C GLY A 269 2.34 -7.83 -13.09
N VAL A 270 1.33 -8.65 -13.38
CA VAL A 270 1.29 -10.06 -12.93
C VAL A 270 2.07 -11.01 -13.83
N ASP A 271 2.59 -10.56 -14.97
CA ASP A 271 3.38 -11.37 -15.91
C ASP A 271 4.89 -11.34 -15.57
N ILE A 272 5.26 -11.16 -14.30
CA ILE A 272 6.65 -11.19 -13.86
C ILE A 272 7.21 -12.61 -14.05
N ASP A 273 8.12 -12.75 -15.00
CA ASP A 273 8.81 -14.00 -15.36
C ASP A 273 10.27 -13.93 -14.88
N GLU A 274 10.48 -14.07 -13.57
CA GLU A 274 11.80 -14.06 -12.94
C GLU A 274 11.85 -15.02 -11.74
N GLU A 275 12.97 -15.72 -11.60
CA GLU A 275 13.17 -16.68 -10.52
C GLU A 275 13.57 -16.00 -9.19
N ASN A 276 13.46 -16.76 -8.10
CA ASN A 276 13.79 -16.33 -6.75
C ASN A 276 12.95 -15.15 -6.23
N ILE A 277 11.66 -15.14 -6.60
CA ILE A 277 10.66 -14.25 -6.02
C ILE A 277 9.60 -15.11 -5.32
N LEU A 278 9.40 -14.86 -4.03
CA LEU A 278 8.27 -15.41 -3.28
C LEU A 278 7.21 -14.33 -3.14
N PHE A 279 6.05 -14.56 -3.75
CA PHE A 279 4.87 -13.71 -3.62
C PHE A 279 4.00 -14.24 -2.50
N VAL A 280 3.70 -13.40 -1.51
CA VAL A 280 2.92 -13.78 -0.33
C VAL A 280 1.65 -12.94 -0.30
N ASN A 281 0.48 -13.55 -0.13
CA ASN A 281 -0.79 -12.82 -0.04
C ASN A 281 -1.67 -13.40 1.07
N GLY A 282 -2.42 -12.53 1.74
CA GLY A 282 -3.46 -12.91 2.70
C GLY A 282 -4.84 -12.91 2.06
N ASN A 283 -5.73 -13.82 2.48
CA ASN A 283 -7.03 -13.97 1.81
C ASN A 283 -8.07 -12.89 2.11
N ILE A 284 -7.92 -12.19 3.24
CA ILE A 284 -8.81 -11.10 3.63
C ILE A 284 -8.22 -9.72 3.29
N ASP A 285 -6.98 -9.67 2.79
CA ASP A 285 -6.32 -8.44 2.36
C ASP A 285 -6.93 -7.92 1.05
N PRO A 286 -7.57 -6.74 0.98
CA PRO A 286 -8.16 -6.26 -0.26
C PRO A 286 -7.20 -6.09 -1.43
N TRP A 287 -5.90 -5.90 -1.17
CA TRP A 287 -4.88 -5.70 -2.21
C TRP A 287 -4.49 -6.97 -2.96
N HIS A 288 -4.80 -8.16 -2.43
CA HIS A 288 -4.34 -9.42 -3.01
C HIS A 288 -4.81 -9.63 -4.46
N ILE A 289 -5.92 -8.99 -4.88
CA ILE A 289 -6.49 -9.02 -6.24
C ILE A 289 -5.54 -8.49 -7.31
N LEU A 290 -4.65 -7.57 -6.94
CA LEU A 290 -3.67 -7.00 -7.86
C LEU A 290 -2.33 -7.75 -7.83
N GLY A 291 -2.21 -8.79 -7.00
CA GLY A 291 -1.05 -9.66 -6.90
C GLY A 291 -1.19 -10.93 -7.75
N LEU A 292 -0.37 -11.94 -7.43
CA LEU A 292 -0.36 -13.26 -8.08
C LEU A 292 -1.13 -14.31 -7.27
N TYR A 293 -1.89 -15.17 -7.97
CA TYR A 293 -2.73 -16.23 -7.38
C TYR A 293 -2.28 -17.66 -7.70
N SER A 294 -2.75 -18.61 -6.89
CA SER A 294 -2.54 -20.04 -7.16
C SER A 294 -3.17 -20.54 -8.47
N GLU A 295 -4.16 -19.82 -9.01
CA GLU A 295 -4.77 -20.10 -10.32
C GLU A 295 -3.90 -19.63 -11.51
N ASP A 296 -2.88 -18.81 -11.23
CA ASP A 296 -1.84 -18.40 -12.17
C ASP A 296 -0.63 -19.34 -12.15
N ILE A 297 -0.63 -20.34 -11.25
CA ILE A 297 0.35 -21.43 -11.21
C ILE A 297 0.27 -22.21 -12.53
N GLY A 298 1.40 -22.21 -13.27
CA GLY A 298 1.57 -22.99 -14.50
C GLY A 298 1.27 -22.25 -15.81
N LYS A 299 0.87 -20.96 -15.77
CA LYS A 299 0.80 -20.10 -16.98
C LYS A 299 2.11 -19.37 -17.27
N HIS A 300 2.94 -19.17 -16.25
CA HIS A 300 4.28 -18.59 -16.34
C HIS A 300 5.30 -19.71 -16.22
N GLY A 301 6.26 -19.77 -17.15
CA GLY A 301 7.24 -20.83 -17.22
C GLY A 301 8.18 -20.76 -16.02
N GLN A 302 8.19 -21.81 -15.20
CA GLN A 302 9.03 -21.97 -14.00
C GLN A 302 8.61 -21.12 -12.78
N GLU A 303 7.89 -21.79 -11.87
CA GLU A 303 7.83 -21.56 -10.41
C GLU A 303 8.04 -20.12 -9.91
N ALA A 304 7.08 -19.21 -10.16
CA ALA A 304 6.82 -18.17 -9.18
C ALA A 304 6.30 -18.87 -7.91
N ASP A 305 7.05 -18.77 -6.80
CA ASP A 305 6.58 -19.30 -5.53
C ASP A 305 5.49 -18.39 -5.00
N ILE A 306 4.26 -18.91 -4.91
CA ILE A 306 3.11 -18.17 -4.39
C ILE A 306 2.69 -18.81 -3.07
N LEU A 307 2.59 -18.00 -2.02
CA LEU A 307 2.14 -18.42 -0.69
C LEU A 307 0.89 -17.63 -0.32
N TYR A 308 -0.22 -18.35 -0.15
CA TYR A 308 -1.48 -17.77 0.29
C TYR A 308 -1.75 -18.11 1.75
N ILE A 309 -2.09 -17.12 2.56
CA ILE A 309 -2.25 -17.26 4.00
C ILE A 309 -3.71 -16.99 4.37
N ASP A 310 -4.36 -18.04 4.89
CA ASP A 310 -5.74 -17.98 5.31
C ASP A 310 -5.92 -17.21 6.61
N GLY A 311 -6.95 -16.36 6.66
CA GLY A 311 -7.34 -15.52 7.78
C GLY A 311 -6.45 -14.29 8.02
N THR A 312 -5.55 -13.93 7.11
CA THR A 312 -4.58 -12.84 7.34
C THR A 312 -4.79 -11.63 6.45
N ALA A 313 -4.62 -10.46 7.06
CA ALA A 313 -4.72 -9.16 6.42
C ALA A 313 -3.41 -8.73 5.75
N HIS A 314 -3.34 -7.46 5.37
CA HIS A 314 -2.27 -6.90 4.56
C HIS A 314 -0.90 -7.04 5.25
N CYS A 315 0.04 -7.67 4.55
CA CYS A 315 1.43 -7.86 4.99
C CYS A 315 1.60 -8.61 6.32
N ALA A 316 0.65 -9.45 6.71
CA ALA A 316 0.63 -10.06 8.04
C ALA A 316 1.88 -10.89 8.36
N ASP A 317 2.45 -11.55 7.36
CA ASP A 317 3.69 -12.35 7.44
C ASP A 317 4.90 -11.53 7.91
N MET A 318 4.89 -10.22 7.65
CA MET A 318 5.99 -9.31 8.00
C MET A 318 5.92 -8.80 9.45
N HIS A 319 4.83 -9.03 10.16
CA HIS A 319 4.69 -8.59 11.54
C HIS A 319 5.46 -9.50 12.51
N GLY A 320 6.14 -8.86 13.48
CA GLY A 320 6.75 -9.56 14.60
C GLY A 320 5.72 -10.11 15.59
N THR A 321 6.18 -10.88 16.56
CA THR A 321 5.38 -11.67 17.52
C THR A 321 4.42 -10.88 18.44
N SER A 322 4.35 -9.56 18.31
CA SER A 322 3.48 -8.68 19.12
C SER A 322 2.12 -8.40 18.47
N SER A 323 1.92 -8.76 17.20
CA SER A 323 0.63 -8.60 16.53
C SER A 323 -0.36 -9.70 16.98
N PRO A 324 -1.63 -9.38 17.28
CA PRO A 324 -2.66 -10.39 17.59
C PRO A 324 -2.77 -11.48 16.52
N GLY A 325 -2.59 -11.13 15.24
CA GLY A 325 -2.66 -12.07 14.13
C GLY A 325 -1.62 -13.19 14.20
N THR A 326 -0.50 -13.00 14.92
CA THR A 326 0.58 -14.00 15.08
C THR A 326 0.16 -15.28 15.79
N GLN A 327 -1.05 -15.31 16.36
CA GLN A 327 -1.64 -16.52 16.95
C GLN A 327 -2.29 -17.45 15.92
N LEU A 328 -2.50 -16.98 14.68
CA LEU A 328 -3.11 -17.77 13.61
C LEU A 328 -2.16 -18.90 13.17
N PRO A 329 -2.57 -20.18 13.21
CA PRO A 329 -1.72 -21.29 12.79
C PRO A 329 -1.22 -21.15 11.34
N ALA A 330 -2.08 -20.70 10.43
CA ALA A 330 -1.72 -20.47 9.02
C ALA A 330 -0.59 -19.44 8.86
N LEU A 331 -0.61 -18.37 9.67
CA LEU A 331 0.44 -17.35 9.65
C LEU A 331 1.77 -17.90 10.19
N ILE A 332 1.73 -18.68 11.28
CA ILE A 332 2.93 -19.31 11.85
C ILE A 332 3.57 -20.25 10.82
N ASP A 333 2.77 -21.07 10.14
CA ASP A 333 3.28 -22.01 9.14
C ASP A 333 3.78 -21.29 7.89
N ALA A 334 3.13 -20.20 7.48
CA ALA A 334 3.60 -19.33 6.41
C ALA A 334 4.96 -18.69 6.72
N GLN A 335 5.16 -18.16 7.94
CA GLN A 335 6.44 -17.59 8.35
C GLN A 335 7.59 -18.62 8.35
N LYS A 336 7.31 -19.86 8.75
CA LYS A 336 8.28 -20.97 8.63
C LYS A 336 8.60 -21.28 7.17
N ALA A 337 7.57 -21.31 6.30
CA ALA A 337 7.75 -21.56 4.87
C ALA A 337 8.59 -20.47 4.21
N ILE A 338 8.33 -19.19 4.52
CA ILE A 338 9.12 -18.03 4.05
C ILE A 338 10.58 -18.17 4.49
N SER A 339 10.82 -18.44 5.78
CA SER A 339 12.18 -18.64 6.31
C SER A 339 12.89 -19.78 5.59
N SER A 340 12.23 -20.92 5.42
CA SER A 340 12.81 -22.08 4.75
C SER A 340 13.12 -21.80 3.27
N LYS A 341 12.29 -21.00 2.59
CA LYS A 341 12.54 -20.61 1.19
C LYS A 341 13.75 -19.69 1.09
N VAL A 342 13.83 -18.70 1.97
CA VAL A 342 14.98 -17.77 2.03
C VAL A 342 16.28 -18.53 2.32
N ASP A 343 16.26 -19.48 3.26
CA ASP A 343 17.41 -20.35 3.54
C ASP A 343 17.83 -21.15 2.30
N SER A 344 16.87 -21.67 1.53
CA SER A 344 17.17 -22.43 0.31
C SER A 344 17.91 -21.60 -0.74
N TRP A 345 17.54 -20.32 -0.92
CA TRP A 345 18.23 -19.42 -1.86
C TRP A 345 19.66 -19.11 -1.42
N ILE A 346 19.87 -18.92 -0.12
CA ILE A 346 21.18 -18.61 0.44
C ILE A 346 22.08 -19.85 0.39
N LEU A 347 21.59 -21.01 0.85
CA LEU A 347 22.38 -22.22 0.98
C LEU A 347 22.72 -22.85 -0.37
N ASN A 348 21.78 -22.94 -1.32
CA ASN A 348 22.02 -23.57 -2.63
C ASN A 348 23.03 -22.78 -3.49
N SER A 349 23.10 -21.46 -3.32
CA SER A 349 24.07 -20.63 -4.04
C SER A 349 25.52 -20.79 -3.54
N SER A 350 25.72 -21.39 -2.37
CA SER A 350 27.04 -21.65 -1.79
C SER A 350 27.79 -22.75 -2.55
N ASP A 351 27.05 -23.69 -3.14
CA ASP A 351 27.61 -24.87 -3.82
C ASP A 351 28.08 -24.54 -5.25
N ASP A 352 27.43 -23.61 -5.95
CA ASP A 352 27.85 -23.16 -7.28
C ASP A 352 29.19 -22.39 -7.25
N ASN A 353 29.53 -21.77 -6.11
CA ASN A 353 30.81 -21.08 -5.93
C ASN A 353 31.99 -22.02 -5.62
N ILE A 354 31.75 -23.31 -5.37
CA ILE A 354 32.81 -24.32 -5.12
C ILE A 354 33.27 -24.98 -6.44
N GLY A 355 32.50 -24.87 -7.53
CA GLY A 355 32.84 -25.45 -8.83
C GLY A 355 33.81 -24.64 -9.70
N ALA A 356 34.04 -23.36 -9.39
CA ALA A 356 34.76 -22.43 -10.28
C ALA A 356 36.26 -22.25 -9.98
N SER A 357 36.86 -22.98 -9.03
CA SER A 357 38.30 -22.89 -8.75
C SER A 357 39.03 -24.24 -8.67
N THR A 358 39.03 -25.01 -9.75
CA THR A 358 40.04 -26.08 -9.93
C THR A 358 40.60 -26.12 -11.36
N SER A 359 41.19 -25.03 -11.83
CA SER A 359 42.20 -25.12 -12.90
C SER A 359 43.58 -25.31 -12.26
N SER A 360 44.10 -26.54 -12.31
CA SER A 360 45.45 -26.90 -11.88
C SER A 360 46.52 -26.11 -12.64
N PRO A 361 47.51 -25.49 -11.97
CA PRO A 361 48.74 -25.06 -12.63
C PRO A 361 49.80 -26.15 -12.51
N THR A 362 50.32 -26.52 -13.68
CA THR A 362 51.55 -27.29 -13.90
C THR A 362 52.76 -26.71 -13.17
N THR A 363 53.61 -27.61 -12.68
CA THR A 363 54.86 -27.41 -11.95
C THR A 363 55.97 -26.69 -12.72
N ALA A 364 56.58 -25.68 -12.09
CA ALA A 364 57.99 -25.25 -12.13
C ALA A 364 58.10 -24.05 -11.16
N GLY A 365 59.11 -23.78 -10.34
CA GLY A 365 60.46 -24.27 -10.07
C GLY A 365 61.04 -23.22 -9.08
N ASN A 366 61.93 -23.65 -8.19
CA ASN A 366 62.52 -22.87 -7.08
C ASN A 366 62.97 -21.44 -7.44
N ASP A 367 62.76 -20.48 -6.53
CA ASP A 367 63.83 -19.94 -5.67
C ASP A 367 63.31 -18.82 -4.75
N SER A 368 63.72 -18.88 -3.48
CA SER A 368 63.71 -17.80 -2.49
C SER A 368 65.12 -17.19 -2.46
N PRO A 369 65.36 -15.95 -1.99
CA PRO A 369 65.17 -15.67 -0.55
C PRO A 369 64.94 -14.19 -0.10
N THR A 370 64.64 -14.09 1.20
CA THR A 370 65.11 -13.11 2.21
C THR A 370 64.41 -11.75 2.51
N VAL A 371 63.88 -11.71 3.75
CA VAL A 371 64.10 -10.74 4.87
C VAL A 371 63.20 -9.49 4.97
N GLY A 372 62.59 -9.34 6.17
CA GLY A 372 61.65 -8.28 6.63
C GLY A 372 62.30 -6.93 7.02
N PRO A 373 61.83 -6.14 8.03
CA PRO A 373 60.92 -6.49 9.14
C PRO A 373 59.73 -5.53 9.42
N THR A 374 58.90 -6.00 10.35
CA THR A 374 57.86 -5.37 11.18
C THR A 374 58.17 -3.98 11.75
N PHE A 375 57.12 -3.14 11.93
CA PHE A 375 56.92 -2.28 13.11
C PHE A 375 55.43 -1.88 13.27
N ALA A 376 54.87 -2.17 14.44
CA ALA A 376 53.81 -1.41 15.13
C ALA A 376 54.43 -0.96 16.48
N PRO A 377 53.97 0.12 17.15
CA PRO A 377 52.82 -0.05 18.07
C PRO A 377 51.98 1.22 18.42
N THR A 378 50.70 0.98 18.74
CA THR A 378 49.90 1.38 19.94
C THR A 378 49.46 2.82 20.30
N GLU A 379 48.26 2.82 20.93
CA GLU A 379 47.65 3.73 21.93
C GLU A 379 46.85 4.97 21.42
N SER A 380 45.84 5.53 22.08
CA SER A 380 44.73 5.14 23.00
C SER A 380 44.02 6.46 23.42
N GLY A 381 42.70 6.46 23.71
CA GLY A 381 42.05 7.45 24.60
C GLY A 381 41.12 8.54 23.99
N PRO A 382 40.24 9.20 24.79
CA PRO A 382 38.78 8.96 24.72
C PRO A 382 37.82 10.18 24.75
N SER A 383 36.52 9.88 24.57
CA SER A 383 35.28 10.41 25.21
C SER A 383 34.82 11.88 25.11
N ASN A 384 33.52 12.07 24.77
CA ASN A 384 32.45 12.90 25.41
C ASN A 384 31.44 13.34 24.31
N GLY A 385 30.11 13.24 24.40
CA GLY A 385 29.19 13.09 25.52
C GLY A 385 28.58 14.45 25.90
N HIS A 386 27.46 14.88 25.29
CA HIS A 386 26.66 16.03 25.77
C HIS A 386 25.15 15.90 25.56
N HIS A 387 24.45 16.36 26.62
CA HIS A 387 23.03 16.33 26.95
C HIS A 387 22.29 17.63 26.55
N HIS A 388 20.98 17.64 26.86
CA HIS A 388 19.99 18.75 26.85
C HIS A 388 19.18 18.90 25.55
N GLY A 389 17.87 19.14 25.58
CA GLY A 389 16.93 19.43 26.66
C GLY A 389 15.53 19.54 26.07
N GLY A 390 14.51 19.23 26.87
CA GLY A 390 13.12 19.15 26.41
C GLY A 390 12.47 20.50 26.11
N ILE A 391 11.46 20.47 25.23
CA ILE A 391 10.42 21.49 25.14
C ILE A 391 9.08 20.77 24.95
N LYS A 392 8.17 20.98 25.91
CA LYS A 392 6.74 20.70 25.79
C LYS A 392 6.10 21.85 25.01
N MET A 393 5.38 21.55 23.94
CA MET A 393 4.32 22.42 23.40
C MET A 393 3.14 21.57 22.95
N GLY A 394 1.94 22.08 23.26
CA GLY A 394 0.66 21.38 23.14
C GLY A 394 0.36 20.97 21.70
N LYS A 395 -0.28 19.80 21.58
CA LYS A 395 -0.77 19.26 20.31
C LYS A 395 -2.28 19.24 20.37
N THR A 396 -2.89 20.15 19.61
CA THR A 396 -4.21 19.92 19.04
C THR A 396 -3.93 19.60 17.57
N ALA A 397 -3.86 18.32 17.25
CA ALA A 397 -3.68 17.83 15.88
C ALA A 397 -4.83 16.87 15.62
N PHE A 398 -5.86 17.37 14.93
CA PHE A 398 -6.94 16.55 14.41
C PHE A 398 -6.39 15.75 13.23
N VAL A 399 -6.57 14.43 13.29
CA VAL A 399 -6.16 13.48 12.26
C VAL A 399 -7.32 13.39 11.28
N PHE A 400 -7.05 13.61 10.00
CA PHE A 400 -7.91 13.12 8.94
C PHE A 400 -7.47 11.72 8.57
N THR A 401 -8.46 10.85 8.48
CA THR A 401 -8.30 9.45 8.13
C THR A 401 -8.82 9.26 6.69
N LEU A 402 -8.12 9.83 5.72
CA LEU A 402 -8.01 9.13 4.43
C LEU A 402 -7.22 7.87 4.76
N ILE A 403 -7.84 6.70 4.63
CA ILE A 403 -7.24 5.42 5.03
C ILE A 403 -6.13 5.05 4.04
N PHE A 404 -4.99 5.69 4.28
CA PHE A 404 -3.67 5.42 3.75
C PHE A 404 -2.68 5.78 4.86
N MET A 405 -2.67 4.98 5.94
CA MET A 405 -1.75 5.17 7.05
C MET A 405 -0.87 3.94 7.30
N PHE A 406 0.43 4.21 7.18
CA PHE A 406 1.60 3.43 7.59
C PHE A 406 2.12 2.35 6.64
N ILE A 407 2.92 2.78 5.66
CA ILE A 407 4.25 2.20 5.48
C ILE A 407 5.28 3.32 5.36
N ALA A 408 6.06 3.53 6.41
CA ALA A 408 7.34 4.25 6.34
C ALA A 408 8.20 3.85 7.55
N GLY A 409 8.73 2.62 7.49
CA GLY A 409 9.82 2.18 8.33
C GLY A 409 11.05 1.89 7.45
N LEU A 410 11.99 2.84 7.43
CA LEU A 410 13.37 2.72 6.94
C LEU A 410 13.57 2.51 5.42
N THR A 411 13.88 3.58 4.70
CA THR A 411 15.28 3.90 4.33
C THR A 411 15.33 5.26 3.63
N ALA A 412 16.27 6.09 4.08
CA ALA A 412 16.57 7.37 3.46
C ALA A 412 17.38 7.18 2.18
N SER A 413 17.14 8.07 1.21
CA SER A 413 18.02 8.42 0.07
C SER A 413 17.78 7.70 -1.27
N PHE A 414 16.73 8.10 -2.01
CA PHE A 414 16.72 8.03 -3.48
C PHE A 414 15.89 9.16 -4.12
N SER A 415 16.22 10.43 -3.83
CA SER A 415 15.54 11.59 -4.45
C SER A 415 16.34 12.27 -5.58
N LEU A 416 17.34 11.60 -6.17
CA LEU A 416 18.10 12.15 -7.30
C LEU A 416 17.72 11.53 -8.66
N ALA A 417 17.16 10.32 -8.68
CA ALA A 417 16.82 9.61 -9.92
C ALA A 417 15.63 10.27 -10.67
N ALA A 418 14.58 10.69 -9.95
CA ALA A 418 13.40 11.31 -10.53
C ALA A 418 13.70 12.69 -11.18
N TYR A 419 14.64 13.46 -10.62
CA TYR A 419 15.02 14.77 -11.16
C TYR A 419 15.91 14.65 -12.41
N VAL A 420 16.83 13.68 -12.43
CA VAL A 420 17.72 13.45 -13.59
C VAL A 420 16.93 12.92 -14.79
N TRP A 421 15.87 12.14 -14.59
CA TRP A 421 15.10 11.54 -15.67
C TRP A 421 14.19 12.55 -16.42
N ARG A 422 13.65 13.56 -15.71
CA ARG A 422 12.88 14.67 -16.34
C ARG A 422 13.74 15.48 -17.34
N ARG A 423 15.06 15.54 -17.12
CA ARG A 423 16.01 16.20 -18.03
C ARG A 423 16.39 15.38 -19.26
N GLN A 424 16.25 14.05 -19.21
CA GLN A 424 16.42 13.19 -20.39
C GLN A 424 15.17 13.18 -21.29
N ARG A 425 13.95 13.26 -20.72
CA ARG A 425 12.69 13.37 -21.49
C ARG A 425 12.63 14.60 -22.40
N THR A 426 13.16 15.75 -21.97
CA THR A 426 13.17 16.97 -22.79
C THR A 426 14.12 16.88 -23.99
N ASN A 427 15.16 16.04 -23.94
CA ASN A 427 16.08 15.85 -25.07
C ASN A 427 15.62 14.77 -26.06
N ILE A 428 14.86 13.76 -25.61
CA ILE A 428 14.36 12.70 -26.49
C ILE A 428 13.19 13.22 -27.36
N VAL A 429 12.32 14.06 -26.81
CA VAL A 429 11.22 14.68 -27.58
C VAL A 429 11.72 15.68 -28.64
N HIS A 430 12.92 16.25 -28.47
CA HIS A 430 13.50 17.13 -29.49
C HIS A 430 14.17 16.40 -30.66
N HIS A 431 14.52 15.13 -30.51
CA HIS A 431 15.13 14.34 -31.58
C HIS A 431 14.14 13.52 -32.42
N SER A 432 12.90 13.31 -31.94
CA SER A 432 11.87 12.57 -32.69
C SER A 432 11.06 13.43 -33.68
N ILE A 433 11.24 14.75 -33.71
CA ILE A 433 10.50 15.66 -34.61
C ILE A 433 11.25 15.97 -35.93
N LEU A 434 12.45 15.42 -36.15
CA LEU A 434 13.26 15.68 -37.37
C LEU A 434 13.64 14.42 -38.17
N GLY A 435 12.86 13.34 -38.04
CA GLY A 435 13.21 12.02 -38.58
C GLY A 435 12.19 11.38 -39.51
N GLU A 436 11.33 12.15 -40.20
CA GLU A 436 10.50 11.62 -41.29
C GLU A 436 10.90 12.26 -42.62
N GLY A 437 11.68 11.54 -43.40
CA GLY A 437 12.03 11.93 -44.76
C GLY A 437 13.09 11.01 -45.35
N TYR A 438 12.64 10.17 -46.28
CA TYR A 438 13.38 9.31 -47.23
C TYR A 438 13.28 7.79 -47.00
N ARG A 439 12.20 7.25 -47.58
CA ARG A 439 12.16 5.92 -48.21
C ARG A 439 12.78 6.00 -49.62
N GLU A 440 13.25 4.85 -50.11
CA GLU A 440 13.74 4.50 -51.46
C GLU A 440 15.23 4.73 -51.75
N LEU A 441 16.08 3.73 -51.47
CA LEU A 441 16.68 2.79 -52.44
C LEU A 441 17.62 1.79 -51.73
#